data_AF-A0A963H9L3-F1
#
_entry.id   AF-A0A963H9L3-F1
#
_cell.length_a   1.000
_cell.length_b   1.000
_cell.length_c   1.000
_cell.angle_alpha   90.00
_cell.angle_beta   90.00
_cell.angle_gamma   90.00
#
_symmetry.space_group_name_H-M   'P 1'
#
loop_
_entity.id
_entity.type
_entity.pdbx_description
1 polymer ?
#
loop_
_entity_poly.entity_id
_entity_poly.type
_entity_poly.pdbx_seq_one_letter_code
_entity_poly.pdbx_strand_id
1 'polypeptide(L)'
;MSDAKSPAPQGGETAAEPPEVEVTIEVPRGSFLKRGSIGHIDFISPFPCPFNYGSVANYLGLEGDLLDALVLGPRLPFGTRIRVRAWGAVTQTDRGMVDDKLVCSAHPPTPAQKARVLRFFHFYARCKGLLNLLRGRPGRNACDGWCSAAMAIARARPRQESWKGPVVRY
;
A
#
# COMPACT_ATOMS: atom_id res chain seq x y z
N MET A 1 28.04 -16.62 46.53
CA MET A 1 27.50 -15.40 45.90
C MET A 1 28.48 -14.98 44.82
N SER A 2 28.26 -15.44 43.59
CA SER A 2 29.06 -15.07 42.43
C SER A 2 28.06 -14.80 41.32
N ASP A 3 27.80 -13.51 41.09
CA ASP A 3 26.82 -13.03 40.12
C ASP A 3 27.33 -13.27 38.71
N ALA A 4 26.64 -14.15 37.98
CA ALA A 4 26.79 -14.32 36.55
C ALA A 4 26.26 -13.06 35.85
N LYS A 5 27.17 -12.31 35.23
CA LYS A 5 26.86 -11.16 34.38
C LYS A 5 26.19 -11.67 33.10
N SER A 6 24.87 -11.55 33.03
CA SER A 6 24.11 -11.80 31.80
C SER A 6 24.56 -10.86 30.67
N PRO A 7 24.76 -11.35 29.44
CA PRO A 7 25.09 -10.50 28.31
C PRO A 7 23.87 -9.66 27.89
N ALA A 8 24.11 -8.39 27.60
CA ALA A 8 23.12 -7.47 27.05
C ALA A 8 22.62 -7.95 25.67
N PRO A 9 21.33 -7.73 25.33
CA PRO A 9 20.84 -8.10 24.01
C PRO A 9 21.48 -7.22 22.94
N GLN A 10 22.33 -7.84 22.10
CA GLN A 10 22.74 -7.29 20.82
C GLN A 10 21.62 -7.53 19.81
N GLY A 11 21.00 -6.45 19.36
CA GLY A 11 19.92 -6.49 18.37
C GLY A 11 19.71 -5.10 17.76
N GLY A 12 20.81 -4.43 17.39
CA GLY A 12 20.74 -3.23 16.57
C GLY A 12 20.41 -3.63 15.14
N GLU A 13 19.12 -3.78 14.83
CA GLU A 13 18.62 -3.84 13.46
C GLU A 13 19.05 -2.54 12.78
N THR A 14 20.09 -2.61 11.95
CA THR A 14 20.55 -1.48 11.17
C THR A 14 19.41 -1.13 10.23
N ALA A 15 18.65 -0.08 10.56
CA ALA A 15 17.51 0.33 9.76
C ALA A 15 18.02 0.71 8.36
N ALA A 16 17.88 -0.23 7.41
CA ALA A 16 18.23 0.00 6.02
C ALA A 16 17.51 1.25 5.51
N GLU A 17 18.18 2.04 4.67
CA GLU A 17 17.60 3.27 4.13
C GLU A 17 16.30 2.94 3.39
N PRO A 18 15.21 3.72 3.58
CA PRO A 18 13.95 3.46 2.89
C PRO A 18 14.15 3.52 1.37
N PRO A 19 13.68 2.51 0.60
CA PRO A 19 13.86 2.47 -0.84
C PRO A 19 13.13 3.65 -1.51
N GLU A 20 13.74 4.20 -2.55
CA GLU A 20 13.12 5.20 -3.41
C GLU A 20 12.37 4.53 -4.56
N VAL A 21 11.15 4.97 -4.81
CA VAL A 21 10.28 4.45 -5.88
C VAL A 21 9.70 5.60 -6.70
N GLU A 22 9.44 5.35 -7.98
CA GLU A 22 8.65 6.26 -8.82
C GLU A 22 7.17 5.85 -8.75
N VAL A 23 6.33 6.73 -8.22
CA VAL A 23 4.88 6.52 -8.10
C VAL A 23 4.16 7.37 -9.14
N THR A 24 3.22 6.77 -9.87
CA THR A 24 2.29 7.49 -10.74
C THR A 24 0.95 7.67 -10.01
N ILE A 25 0.51 8.91 -9.80
CA ILE A 25 -0.73 9.21 -9.06
C ILE A 25 -1.96 8.93 -9.93
N GLU A 26 -2.79 8.00 -9.48
CA GLU A 26 -4.04 7.58 -10.16
C GLU A 26 -5.28 8.18 -9.49
N VAL A 27 -5.23 8.37 -8.17
CA VAL A 27 -6.31 8.97 -7.39
C VAL A 27 -5.73 10.10 -6.53
N PRO A 28 -5.92 11.37 -6.95
CA PRO A 28 -5.56 12.52 -6.15
C PRO A 28 -6.22 12.49 -4.76
N ARG A 29 -5.50 12.96 -3.74
CA ARG A 29 -6.08 13.15 -2.40
C ARG A 29 -7.36 13.99 -2.46
N GLY A 30 -8.43 13.48 -1.88
CA GLY A 30 -9.75 14.11 -1.88
C GLY A 30 -10.60 13.76 -3.11
N SER A 31 -10.11 12.93 -4.04
CA SER A 31 -10.88 12.48 -5.21
C SER A 31 -11.85 11.35 -4.84
N PHE A 32 -13.04 11.39 -5.43
CA PHE A 32 -14.04 10.31 -5.38
C PHE A 32 -13.85 9.31 -6.53
N LEU A 33 -13.12 9.70 -7.59
CA LEU A 33 -12.90 8.89 -8.78
C LEU A 33 -11.74 7.92 -8.53
N LYS A 34 -12.05 6.62 -8.53
CA LYS A 34 -11.05 5.54 -8.52
C LYS A 34 -10.69 5.19 -9.95
N ARG A 35 -9.40 5.24 -10.25
CA ARG A 35 -8.85 4.95 -11.56
C ARG A 35 -7.83 3.84 -11.44
N GLY A 36 -7.85 2.91 -12.38
CA GLY A 36 -6.83 1.87 -12.47
C GLY A 36 -5.59 2.36 -13.21
N SER A 37 -4.62 1.47 -13.33
CA SER A 37 -3.30 1.71 -13.94
C SER A 37 -3.34 2.14 -15.42
N ILE A 38 -4.46 1.91 -16.11
CA ILE A 38 -4.72 2.33 -17.49
C ILE A 38 -5.54 3.64 -17.61
N GLY A 39 -5.86 4.28 -16.49
CA GLY A 39 -6.51 5.61 -16.44
C GLY A 39 -8.04 5.63 -16.53
N HIS A 40 -8.68 4.49 -16.81
CA HIS A 40 -10.13 4.34 -16.80
C HIS A 40 -10.73 4.57 -15.40
N ILE A 41 -11.96 5.10 -15.34
CA ILE A 41 -12.69 5.21 -14.07
C ILE A 41 -13.30 3.85 -13.78
N ASP A 42 -12.74 3.14 -12.80
CA ASP A 42 -13.23 1.83 -12.41
C ASP A 42 -14.39 1.95 -11.42
N PHE A 43 -14.37 2.99 -10.58
CA PHE A 43 -15.37 3.17 -9.53
C PHE A 43 -15.51 4.63 -9.08
N ILE A 44 -16.74 5.08 -8.86
CA ILE A 44 -17.02 6.35 -8.18
C ILE A 44 -17.36 6.04 -6.73
N SER A 45 -16.44 6.38 -5.83
CA SER A 45 -16.60 6.14 -4.40
C SER A 45 -17.60 7.14 -3.79
N PRO A 46 -18.42 6.74 -2.81
CA PRO A 46 -19.23 7.68 -2.03
C PRO A 46 -18.40 8.51 -1.03
N PHE A 47 -17.14 8.11 -0.78
CA PHE A 47 -16.21 8.82 0.11
C PHE A 47 -14.90 9.18 -0.63
N PRO A 48 -14.30 10.35 -0.34
CA PRO A 48 -13.07 10.76 -1.00
C PRO A 48 -11.87 9.95 -0.52
N CYS A 49 -10.87 9.74 -1.39
CA CYS A 49 -9.61 9.10 -1.00
C CYS A 49 -8.83 10.01 -0.04
N PRO A 50 -8.47 9.56 1.17
CA PRO A 50 -7.80 10.44 2.15
C PRO A 50 -6.32 10.71 1.84
N PHE A 51 -5.74 9.97 0.88
CA PHE A 51 -4.33 10.03 0.48
C PHE A 51 -4.22 10.24 -1.03
N ASN A 52 -3.05 10.67 -1.52
CA ASN A 52 -2.75 10.48 -2.93
C ASN A 52 -2.44 8.99 -3.11
N TYR A 53 -3.06 8.38 -4.10
CA TYR A 53 -2.93 6.95 -4.35
C TYR A 53 -2.53 6.71 -5.79
N GLY A 54 -1.74 5.69 -6.01
CA GLY A 54 -1.22 5.34 -7.31
C GLY A 54 -0.45 4.03 -7.26
N SER A 55 0.41 3.83 -8.25
CA SER A 55 1.12 2.58 -8.43
C SER A 55 2.59 2.78 -8.77
N VAL A 56 3.40 1.75 -8.52
CA VAL A 56 4.82 1.69 -8.89
C VAL A 56 4.97 0.88 -10.17
N ALA A 57 5.32 1.55 -11.27
CA ALA A 57 5.31 0.96 -12.61
C ALA A 57 6.25 -0.24 -12.83
N ASN A 58 7.23 -0.44 -11.95
CA ASN A 58 8.25 -1.49 -12.11
C ASN A 58 7.88 -2.81 -11.41
N TYR A 59 6.81 -2.84 -10.61
CA TYR A 59 6.46 -3.99 -9.79
C TYR A 59 4.99 -4.37 -9.99
N LEU A 60 4.74 -5.67 -9.99
CA LEU A 60 3.42 -6.27 -9.93
C LEU A 60 3.16 -6.78 -8.52
N GLY A 61 2.05 -6.37 -7.93
CA GLY A 61 1.57 -6.95 -6.67
C GLY A 61 1.14 -8.41 -6.85
N LEU A 62 0.81 -9.06 -5.74
CA LEU A 62 0.43 -10.48 -5.74
C LEU A 62 -0.94 -10.72 -6.37
N GLU A 63 -1.73 -9.66 -6.51
CA GLU A 63 -3.01 -9.58 -7.22
C GLU A 63 -2.87 -9.46 -8.74
N GLY A 64 -1.67 -9.23 -9.26
CA GLY A 64 -1.39 -9.16 -10.70
C GLY A 64 -1.69 -7.81 -11.36
N ASP A 65 -1.96 -6.77 -10.57
CA ASP A 65 -1.86 -5.37 -11.00
C ASP A 65 -0.51 -4.78 -10.56
N LEU A 66 -0.25 -3.52 -10.89
CA LEU A 66 0.91 -2.78 -10.41
C LEU A 66 0.90 -2.66 -8.88
N LEU A 67 2.08 -2.71 -8.27
CA LEU A 67 2.22 -2.57 -6.82
C LEU A 67 1.69 -1.21 -6.36
N ASP A 68 0.74 -1.25 -5.44
CA ASP A 68 0.05 -0.09 -4.92
C ASP A 68 0.94 0.79 -4.03
N ALA A 69 0.72 2.10 -4.12
CA ALA A 69 1.41 3.09 -3.31
C ALA A 69 0.48 4.23 -2.89
N LEU A 70 0.59 4.63 -1.62
CA LEU A 70 0.00 5.85 -1.09
C LEU A 70 1.08 6.87 -0.73
N VAL A 71 0.89 8.11 -1.18
CA VAL A 71 1.82 9.22 -0.94
C VAL A 71 1.19 10.21 0.04
N LEU A 72 1.79 10.31 1.23
CA LEU A 72 1.36 11.24 2.27
C LEU A 72 1.84 12.66 1.95
N GLY A 73 0.94 13.63 2.07
CA GLY A 73 1.27 15.04 1.84
C GLY A 73 0.10 15.85 1.28
N PRO A 74 0.38 17.03 0.71
CA PRO A 74 -0.57 17.82 -0.07
C PRO A 74 -1.14 17.04 -1.25
N ARG A 75 -2.24 17.52 -1.82
CA ARG A 75 -2.87 16.89 -3.00
C ARG A 75 -1.93 16.99 -4.20
N LEU A 76 -1.77 15.88 -4.91
CA LEU A 76 -1.05 15.80 -6.18
C LEU A 76 -2.04 15.63 -7.35
N PRO A 77 -1.78 16.23 -8.52
CA PRO A 77 -2.59 16.01 -9.72
C PRO A 77 -2.62 14.55 -10.19
N PHE A 78 -3.67 14.19 -10.94
CA PHE A 78 -3.74 12.90 -11.62
C PHE A 78 -2.63 12.81 -12.68
N GLY A 79 -2.01 11.64 -12.82
CA GLY A 79 -0.92 11.36 -13.74
C GLY A 79 0.44 11.91 -13.30
N THR A 80 0.51 12.61 -12.15
CA THR A 80 1.80 13.06 -11.60
C THR A 80 2.70 11.85 -11.33
N ARG A 81 3.92 11.90 -11.85
CA ARG A 81 5.00 10.97 -11.51
C ARG A 81 5.91 11.62 -10.48
N ILE A 82 6.17 10.92 -9.39
CA ILE A 82 7.01 11.42 -8.30
C ILE A 82 7.95 10.34 -7.80
N ARG A 83 9.23 10.70 -7.67
CA ARG A 83 10.21 9.91 -6.93
C ARG A 83 10.10 10.22 -5.45
N VAL A 84 9.87 9.19 -4.64
CA VAL A 84 9.62 9.34 -3.21
C VAL A 84 10.09 8.10 -2.44
N ARG A 85 10.51 8.30 -1.19
CA ARG A 85 10.92 7.22 -0.28
C ARG A 85 9.70 6.46 0.26
N ALA A 86 9.76 5.14 0.21
CA ALA A 86 8.79 4.24 0.83
C ALA A 86 9.27 3.88 2.25
N TRP A 87 8.54 4.35 3.26
CA TRP A 87 8.91 4.20 4.69
C TRP A 87 8.35 2.93 5.34
N GLY A 88 7.52 2.20 4.62
CA GLY A 88 6.85 0.99 5.05
C GLY A 88 5.79 0.58 4.05
N ALA A 89 5.02 -0.44 4.39
CA ALA A 89 3.84 -0.83 3.65
C ALA A 89 2.72 -1.25 4.60
N VAL A 90 1.48 -1.14 4.16
CA VAL A 90 0.33 -1.78 4.81
C VAL A 90 -0.06 -3.00 4.00
N THR A 91 -0.13 -4.15 4.67
CA THR A 91 -0.63 -5.38 4.06
C THR A 91 -2.15 -5.43 4.20
N GLN A 92 -2.85 -5.46 3.09
CA GLN A 92 -4.29 -5.70 3.04
C GLN A 92 -4.55 -7.11 2.49
N THR A 93 -5.63 -7.74 2.95
CA THR A 93 -6.14 -8.97 2.36
C THR A 93 -7.55 -8.69 1.80
N ASP A 94 -7.78 -8.97 0.51
CA ASP A 94 -9.10 -8.91 -0.16
C ASP A 94 -9.44 -10.29 -0.73
N ARG A 95 -10.48 -10.92 -0.17
CA ARG A 95 -10.89 -12.31 -0.50
C ARG A 95 -9.75 -13.33 -0.44
N GLY A 96 -8.88 -13.20 0.56
CA GLY A 96 -7.71 -14.07 0.73
C GLY A 96 -6.51 -13.73 -0.16
N MET A 97 -6.62 -12.75 -1.06
CA MET A 97 -5.52 -12.24 -1.87
C MET A 97 -4.79 -11.14 -1.10
N VAL A 98 -3.47 -11.25 -1.03
CA VAL A 98 -2.60 -10.24 -0.40
C VAL A 98 -2.41 -9.08 -1.37
N ASP A 99 -2.58 -7.87 -0.86
CA ASP A 99 -2.56 -6.60 -1.59
C ASP A 99 -1.74 -5.60 -0.74
N ASP A 100 -0.44 -5.56 -1.01
CA ASP A 100 0.50 -4.72 -0.29
C ASP A 100 0.49 -3.30 -0.83
N LYS A 101 0.48 -2.32 0.08
CA LYS A 101 0.40 -0.90 -0.26
C LYS A 101 1.57 -0.15 0.35
N LEU A 102 2.52 0.27 -0.49
CA LEU A 102 3.66 1.07 -0.05
C LEU A 102 3.18 2.40 0.53
N VAL A 103 3.77 2.81 1.66
CA VAL A 103 3.52 4.11 2.28
C VAL A 103 4.70 5.02 2.07
N CYS A 104 4.49 6.02 1.21
CA CYS A 104 5.51 6.91 0.74
C CYS A 104 5.32 8.33 1.29
N SER A 105 6.43 9.01 1.55
CA SER A 105 6.43 10.41 1.97
C SER A 105 7.83 11.03 1.87
N ALA A 106 7.89 12.36 1.73
CA ALA A 106 9.17 13.09 1.70
C ALA A 106 9.99 12.93 2.99
N HIS A 107 9.31 12.77 4.13
CA HIS A 107 9.91 12.58 5.45
C HIS A 107 9.33 11.34 6.14
N PRO A 108 9.99 10.77 7.16
CA PRO A 108 9.45 9.64 7.91
C PRO A 108 8.04 9.94 8.43
N PRO A 109 7.04 9.05 8.20
CA PRO A 109 5.70 9.24 8.74
C PRO A 109 5.72 9.28 10.28
N THR A 110 5.06 10.28 10.86
CA THR A 110 4.88 10.37 12.30
C THR A 110 4.02 9.21 12.83
N PRO A 111 4.11 8.86 14.12
CA PRO A 111 3.24 7.84 14.71
C PRO A 111 1.74 8.09 14.47
N ALA A 112 1.32 9.36 14.53
CA ALA A 112 -0.06 9.76 14.27
C ALA A 112 -0.47 9.55 12.80
N GLN A 113 0.43 9.80 11.85
CA GLN A 113 0.20 9.49 10.44
C GLN A 113 0.09 7.96 10.23
N LYS A 114 1.01 7.18 10.82
CA LYS A 114 0.98 5.72 10.74
C LYS A 114 -0.32 5.13 11.29
N ALA A 115 -0.76 5.61 12.45
CA ALA A 115 -2.02 5.20 13.07
C ALA A 115 -3.24 5.57 12.22
N ARG A 116 -3.24 6.74 11.58
CA ARG A 116 -4.33 7.18 10.69
C ARG A 116 -4.46 6.29 9.45
N VAL A 117 -3.32 5.95 8.83
CA VAL A 117 -3.28 5.02 7.69
C VAL A 117 -3.85 3.66 8.10
N LEU A 118 -3.44 3.10 9.23
CA LEU A 118 -4.00 1.84 9.72
C LEU A 118 -5.49 1.91 10.01
N ARG A 119 -5.97 2.96 10.69
CA ARG A 119 -7.41 3.11 10.98
C ARG A 119 -8.23 3.14 9.70
N PHE A 120 -7.72 3.85 8.67
CA PHE A 120 -8.35 3.86 7.36
C PHE A 120 -8.43 2.46 6.75
N PHE A 121 -7.32 1.71 6.68
CA PHE A 121 -7.34 0.39 6.05
C PHE A 121 -8.11 -0.66 6.84
N HIS A 122 -8.14 -0.59 8.17
CA HIS A 122 -9.05 -1.44 8.97
C HIS A 122 -10.52 -1.15 8.64
N PHE A 123 -10.90 0.12 8.57
CA PHE A 123 -12.26 0.50 8.20
C PHE A 123 -12.59 0.07 6.76
N TYR A 124 -11.68 0.34 5.82
CA TYR A 124 -11.84 -0.02 4.42
C TYR A 124 -11.97 -1.53 4.21
N ALA A 125 -11.16 -2.35 4.87
CA ALA A 125 -11.26 -3.81 4.81
C ALA A 125 -12.61 -4.32 5.32
N ARG A 126 -13.17 -3.71 6.38
CA ARG A 126 -14.53 -4.05 6.86
C ARG A 126 -15.61 -3.71 5.84
N CYS A 127 -15.54 -2.51 5.25
CA CYS A 127 -16.47 -2.10 4.19
C CYS A 127 -16.40 -3.03 2.97
N LYS A 128 -15.18 -3.38 2.56
CA LYS A 128 -14.94 -4.33 1.47
C LYS A 128 -15.46 -5.72 1.79
N GLY A 129 -15.28 -6.21 3.02
CA GLY A 129 -15.85 -7.47 3.48
C GLY A 129 -17.37 -7.51 3.35
N LEU A 130 -18.06 -6.45 3.81
CA LEU A 130 -19.52 -6.33 3.65
C LEU A 130 -19.93 -6.29 2.16
N LEU A 131 -19.25 -5.49 1.35
CA LEU A 131 -19.52 -5.39 -0.09
C LEU A 131 -19.33 -6.74 -0.80
N ASN A 132 -18.26 -7.47 -0.47
CA ASN A 132 -17.96 -8.78 -1.04
C ASN A 132 -19.00 -9.83 -0.62
N LEU A 133 -19.49 -9.79 0.63
CA LEU A 133 -20.59 -10.63 1.09
C LEU A 133 -21.87 -10.36 0.29
N LEU A 134 -22.26 -9.09 0.13
CA LEU A 134 -23.42 -8.69 -0.67
C LEU A 134 -23.29 -9.10 -2.15
N ARG A 135 -22.06 -9.18 -2.67
CA ARG A 135 -21.77 -9.61 -4.04
C ARG A 135 -21.60 -11.13 -4.20
N GLY A 136 -21.79 -11.93 -3.14
CA GLY A 136 -21.60 -13.38 -3.18
C GLY A 136 -20.15 -13.80 -3.47
N ARG A 137 -19.17 -12.96 -3.11
CA ARG A 137 -17.73 -13.19 -3.32
C ARG A 137 -17.07 -13.52 -1.97
N PRO A 138 -17.13 -14.77 -1.49
CA PRO A 138 -16.61 -15.12 -0.17
C PRO A 138 -15.08 -14.98 -0.10
N GLY A 139 -14.56 -14.81 1.12
CA GLY A 139 -13.13 -14.79 1.40
C GLY A 139 -12.75 -13.79 2.49
N ARG A 140 -11.54 -13.97 3.06
CA ARG A 140 -11.02 -13.13 4.14
C ARG A 140 -10.81 -11.68 3.66
N ASN A 141 -11.29 -10.71 4.42
CA ASN A 141 -11.05 -9.29 4.20
C ASN A 141 -10.42 -8.70 5.47
N ALA A 142 -9.19 -8.19 5.39
CA ALA A 142 -8.46 -7.73 6.57
C ALA A 142 -7.42 -6.64 6.23
N CYS A 143 -7.03 -5.90 7.27
CA CYS A 143 -5.80 -5.10 7.28
C CYS A 143 -4.85 -5.81 8.24
N ASP A 144 -3.77 -6.39 7.72
CA ASP A 144 -2.80 -7.20 8.46
C ASP A 144 -1.72 -6.35 9.15
N GLY A 145 -1.73 -5.04 8.92
CA GLY A 145 -0.90 -4.07 9.62
C GLY A 145 0.32 -3.60 8.82
N TRP A 146 1.32 -3.08 9.53
CA TRP A 146 2.55 -2.57 8.93
C TRP A 146 3.55 -3.68 8.67
N CYS A 147 4.22 -3.61 7.52
CA CYS A 147 5.48 -4.30 7.26
C CYS A 147 6.52 -3.33 6.66
N SER A 148 7.76 -3.80 6.48
CA SER A 148 8.79 -2.97 5.84
C SER A 148 8.51 -2.83 4.35
N ALA A 149 8.91 -1.69 3.77
CA ALA A 149 8.78 -1.46 2.32
C ALA A 149 9.58 -2.50 1.52
N ALA A 150 10.77 -2.87 2.02
CA ALA A 150 11.60 -3.91 1.41
C ALA A 150 10.89 -5.27 1.37
N MET A 151 10.18 -5.67 2.43
CA MET A 151 9.40 -6.91 2.44
C MET A 151 8.27 -6.89 1.40
N ALA A 152 7.51 -5.80 1.32
CA ALA A 152 6.45 -5.66 0.32
C ALA A 152 7.00 -5.70 -1.11
N ILE A 153 8.10 -4.99 -1.38
CA ILE A 153 8.78 -5.02 -2.69
C ILE A 153 9.32 -6.42 -3.00
N ALA A 154 9.87 -7.13 -2.03
CA ALA A 154 10.38 -8.48 -2.22
C ALA A 154 9.27 -9.52 -2.49
N ARG A 155 8.04 -9.28 -2.00
CA ARG A 155 6.87 -10.09 -2.34
C ARG A 155 6.35 -9.79 -3.75
N ALA A 156 6.51 -8.54 -4.20
CA ALA A 156 6.12 -8.13 -5.54
C ALA A 156 7.01 -8.80 -6.61
N ARG A 157 6.48 -8.90 -7.83
CA ARG A 157 7.21 -9.43 -8.98
C ARG A 157 7.70 -8.27 -9.85
N PRO A 158 8.93 -8.28 -10.37
CA PRO A 158 9.32 -7.31 -11.39
C PRO A 158 8.35 -7.34 -12.57
N ARG A 159 7.90 -6.17 -13.03
CA ARG A 159 7.01 -6.08 -14.19
C ARG A 159 7.79 -6.48 -15.44
N GLN A 160 7.31 -7.50 -16.14
CA GLN A 160 7.86 -7.91 -17.43
C GLN A 160 7.29 -7.04 -18.56
N GLU A 161 8.05 -6.85 -19.64
CA GLU A 161 7.60 -6.12 -20.84
C GLU A 161 6.34 -6.73 -21.46
N SER A 162 6.12 -8.03 -21.26
CA SER A 162 4.97 -8.79 -21.73
C SER A 162 3.67 -8.50 -20.96
N TRP A 163 3.71 -7.72 -19.87
CA TRP A 163 2.51 -7.40 -19.08
C TRP A 163 1.55 -6.50 -19.87
N LYS A 164 0.33 -7.01 -20.11
CA LYS A 164 -0.69 -6.36 -20.96
C LYS A 164 -1.71 -5.52 -20.19
N GLY A 165 -1.53 -5.35 -18.89
CA GLY A 165 -2.50 -4.69 -18.01
C GLY A 165 -3.00 -5.60 -16.89
N PRO A 166 -3.82 -5.07 -15.97
CA PRO A 166 -4.34 -5.81 -14.83
C PRO A 166 -5.17 -7.01 -15.26
N VAL A 167 -4.96 -8.14 -14.57
CA VAL A 167 -5.74 -9.37 -14.78
C VAL A 167 -7.07 -9.31 -14.03
N VAL A 168 -7.13 -8.53 -12.95
CA VAL A 168 -8.32 -8.37 -12.12
C VAL A 168 -9.23 -7.30 -12.73
N ARG A 169 -10.49 -7.68 -13.00
CA ARG A 169 -11.56 -6.72 -13.33
C ARG A 169 -12.27 -6.31 -12.03
N TYR A 170 -12.28 -5.02 -11.72
CA TYR A 170 -12.87 -4.44 -10.51
C TYR A 170 -14.40 -4.47 -10.50
#